data_AF-A0A7J9QUL6-F1
#
_entry.id   AF-A0A7J9QUL6-F1
#
_cell.length_a   1.000
_cell.length_b   1.000
_cell.length_c   1.000
_cell.angle_alpha   90.00
_cell.angle_beta   90.00
_cell.angle_gamma   90.00
#
_symmetry.space_group_name_H-M   'P 1'
#
loop_
_entity.id
_entity.type
_entity.pdbx_description
1 polymer ?
#
loop_
_entity_poly.entity_id
_entity_poly.type
_entity_poly.pdbx_seq_one_letter_code
_entity_poly.pdbx_strand_id
1 'polypeptide(L)'
;MMIQNFEELATTQKKKDTLEILESGLHAASPENFLSKFVAKDKIIVEDETLNLDKFSAIYTVAFGKAADSMTRAVNAIVPVKAGIVVIPKGSRSKIKGKKFQIFNSGHPKPNQTSIKAAKEVIKFLQNRRDSELVIFLISGGASALLALPEKITLNDKIHVTDLLLKSGATIQEFNCIRKHLSKIKG
;
A
#
# COMPACT_ATOMS: atom_id res chain seq x y z
N MET A 1 22.82 -3.49 2.43
CA MET A 1 22.72 -2.06 2.09
C MET A 1 21.56 -1.85 1.13
N MET A 2 20.71 -0.87 1.41
CA MET A 2 19.60 -0.48 0.56
C MET A 2 20.06 0.44 -0.59
N ILE A 3 21.10 1.23 -0.38
CA ILE A 3 21.78 2.04 -1.40
C ILE A 3 22.70 1.12 -2.20
N GLN A 4 22.35 0.88 -3.47
CA GLN A 4 23.01 -0.13 -4.31
C GLN A 4 24.43 0.26 -4.73
N ASN A 5 24.67 1.56 -4.91
CA ASN A 5 25.95 2.13 -5.31
C ASN A 5 26.67 2.83 -4.15
N PHE A 6 26.50 2.33 -2.91
CA PHE A 6 27.09 2.91 -1.71
C PHE A 6 28.62 3.07 -1.85
N GLU A 7 29.31 1.98 -2.18
CA GLU A 7 30.78 1.96 -2.28
C GLU A 7 31.30 2.90 -3.37
N GLU A 8 30.56 3.02 -4.48
CA GLU A 8 30.89 3.94 -5.58
C GLU A 8 30.77 5.41 -5.13
N LEU A 9 29.75 5.73 -4.33
CA LEU A 9 29.49 7.08 -3.86
C LEU A 9 30.33 7.46 -2.63
N ALA A 10 30.80 6.50 -1.84
CA ALA A 10 31.54 6.69 -0.59
C ALA A 10 33.02 7.10 -0.79
N THR A 11 33.29 8.02 -1.73
CA THR A 11 34.65 8.38 -2.16
C THR A 11 35.42 9.24 -1.15
N THR A 12 34.77 9.76 -0.11
CA THR A 12 35.40 10.52 0.99
C THR A 12 34.72 10.17 2.31
N GLN A 13 35.39 10.41 3.44
CA GLN A 13 34.81 10.13 4.76
C GLN A 13 33.46 10.86 4.95
N LYS A 14 33.37 12.15 4.59
CA LYS A 14 32.11 12.91 4.69
C LYS A 14 30.99 12.31 3.84
N LYS A 15 31.29 11.84 2.63
CA LYS A 15 30.29 11.16 1.79
C LYS A 15 29.86 9.83 2.40
N LYS A 16 30.81 9.06 2.93
CA LYS A 16 30.52 7.81 3.64
C LYS A 16 29.60 8.06 4.83
N ASP A 17 29.93 9.00 5.71
CA ASP A 17 29.11 9.37 6.87
C ASP A 17 27.68 9.79 6.44
N THR A 18 27.58 10.57 5.35
CA THR A 18 26.29 10.99 4.79
C THR A 18 25.46 9.81 4.30
N LEU A 19 26.10 8.86 3.60
CA LEU A 19 25.43 7.66 3.11
C LEU A 19 25.00 6.72 4.25
N GLU A 20 25.80 6.62 5.32
CA GLU A 20 25.44 5.84 6.52
C GLU A 20 24.21 6.44 7.24
N ILE A 21 24.14 7.78 7.34
CA ILE A 21 22.95 8.47 7.86
C ILE A 21 21.72 8.18 6.98
N LEU A 22 21.87 8.26 5.66
CA LEU A 22 20.79 7.94 4.72
C LEU A 22 20.33 6.48 4.83
N GLU A 23 21.26 5.53 4.92
CA GLU A 23 20.97 4.10 5.14
C GLU A 23 20.21 3.89 6.45
N SER A 24 20.62 4.55 7.53
CA SER A 24 19.93 4.47 8.82
C SER A 24 18.47 4.93 8.70
N GLY A 25 18.23 6.05 7.99
CA GLY A 25 16.88 6.54 7.71
C GLY A 25 16.05 5.59 6.85
N LEU A 26 16.63 5.05 5.77
CA LEU A 26 15.97 4.07 4.89
C LEU A 26 15.64 2.77 5.64
N HIS A 27 16.57 2.30 6.46
CA HIS A 27 16.38 1.11 7.30
C HIS A 27 15.25 1.33 8.29
N ALA A 28 15.23 2.47 9.01
CA ALA A 28 14.16 2.81 9.95
C ALA A 28 12.78 2.92 9.27
N ALA A 29 12.73 3.39 8.02
CA ALA A 29 11.49 3.51 7.25
C ALA A 29 11.03 2.21 6.57
N SER A 30 11.83 1.14 6.60
CA SER A 30 11.46 -0.14 6.00
C SER A 30 10.31 -0.80 6.78
N PRO A 31 9.24 -1.29 6.10
CA PRO A 31 8.11 -1.96 6.76
C PRO A 31 8.50 -3.11 7.70
N GLU A 32 9.54 -3.86 7.36
CA GLU A 32 10.03 -4.97 8.18
C GLU A 32 10.57 -4.49 9.55
N ASN A 33 11.02 -3.25 9.63
CA ASN A 33 11.66 -2.68 10.82
C ASN A 33 10.73 -1.82 11.69
N PHE A 34 9.75 -1.13 11.09
CA PHE A 34 8.84 -0.28 11.87
C PHE A 34 7.52 -0.97 12.23
N LEU A 35 7.02 -1.91 11.43
CA LEU A 35 5.69 -2.51 11.69
C LEU A 35 5.67 -3.37 12.94
N SER A 36 6.81 -3.94 13.36
CA SER A 36 6.92 -4.69 14.62
C SER A 36 6.66 -3.84 15.87
N LYS A 37 6.73 -2.51 15.75
CA LYS A 37 6.34 -1.58 16.83
C LYS A 37 4.83 -1.49 17.02
N PHE A 38 4.07 -1.75 15.97
CA PHE A 38 2.60 -1.64 15.94
C PHE A 38 1.92 -3.01 15.91
N VAL A 39 2.59 -4.05 15.40
CA VAL A 39 2.01 -5.38 15.19
C VAL A 39 2.82 -6.39 15.99
N ALA A 40 2.17 -7.02 16.96
CA ALA A 40 2.64 -8.19 17.67
C ALA A 40 1.82 -9.42 17.24
N LYS A 41 2.21 -10.60 17.73
CA LYS A 41 1.59 -11.87 17.34
C LYS A 41 0.10 -11.94 17.71
N ASP A 42 -0.25 -11.38 18.87
CA ASP A 42 -1.54 -11.46 19.55
C ASP A 42 -2.27 -10.10 19.62
N LYS A 43 -1.64 -9.01 19.16
CA LYS A 43 -2.24 -7.67 19.24
C LYS A 43 -1.70 -6.71 18.19
N ILE A 44 -2.50 -5.70 17.87
CA ILE A 44 -2.08 -4.50 17.14
C ILE A 44 -2.20 -3.31 18.10
N ILE A 45 -1.18 -2.47 18.15
CA ILE A 45 -1.10 -1.28 18.99
C ILE A 45 -0.99 -0.09 18.06
N VAL A 46 -1.93 0.86 18.17
CA VAL A 46 -1.93 2.12 17.42
C VAL A 46 -2.23 3.23 18.42
N GLU A 47 -1.27 4.12 18.63
CA GLU A 47 -1.35 5.17 19.65
C GLU A 47 -1.71 4.55 21.02
N ASP A 48 -2.82 4.97 21.63
CA ASP A 48 -3.28 4.46 22.93
C ASP A 48 -4.25 3.27 22.80
N GLU A 49 -4.57 2.83 21.58
CA GLU A 49 -5.48 1.72 21.33
C GLU A 49 -4.74 0.40 21.15
N THR A 50 -5.21 -0.64 21.84
CA THR A 50 -4.73 -2.02 21.66
C THR A 50 -5.86 -2.92 21.20
N LEU A 51 -5.69 -3.49 20.01
CA LEU A 51 -6.58 -4.47 19.43
C LEU A 51 -6.05 -5.89 19.67
N ASN A 52 -6.71 -6.66 20.53
CA ASN A 52 -6.39 -8.08 20.74
C ASN A 52 -6.84 -8.92 19.53
N LEU A 53 -5.88 -9.58 18.88
CA LEU A 53 -6.08 -10.40 17.69
C LEU A 53 -6.76 -11.74 17.98
N ASP A 54 -6.66 -12.27 19.19
CA ASP A 54 -7.29 -13.53 19.60
C ASP A 54 -8.83 -13.44 19.63
N LYS A 55 -9.38 -12.23 19.63
CA LYS A 55 -10.83 -11.98 19.51
C LYS A 55 -11.38 -12.30 18.12
N PHE A 56 -10.51 -12.48 17.12
CA PHE A 56 -10.91 -12.69 15.73
C PHE A 56 -10.67 -14.13 15.29
N SER A 57 -11.67 -14.72 14.65
CA SER A 57 -11.64 -16.08 14.08
C SER A 57 -10.67 -16.23 12.90
N ALA A 58 -10.32 -15.13 12.23
CA ALA A 58 -9.33 -15.10 11.15
C ALA A 58 -8.86 -13.68 10.88
N ILE A 59 -7.62 -13.56 10.38
CA ILE A 59 -7.00 -12.30 10.00
C ILE A 59 -6.69 -12.31 8.51
N TYR A 60 -7.05 -11.23 7.83
CA TYR A 60 -6.84 -11.03 6.40
C TYR A 60 -6.06 -9.74 6.17
N THR A 61 -5.44 -9.60 4.99
CA THR A 61 -4.76 -8.36 4.61
C THR A 61 -5.26 -7.83 3.27
N VAL A 62 -5.48 -6.53 3.17
CA VAL A 62 -5.64 -5.82 1.90
C VAL A 62 -4.54 -4.77 1.82
N ALA A 63 -3.59 -4.97 0.92
CA ALA A 63 -2.43 -4.11 0.77
C ALA A 63 -2.40 -3.46 -0.61
N PHE A 64 -2.15 -2.16 -0.66
CA PHE A 64 -2.02 -1.44 -1.93
C PHE A 64 -1.09 -0.23 -1.83
N GLY A 65 -0.27 -0.03 -2.86
CA GLY A 65 0.79 0.97 -2.85
C GLY A 65 2.15 0.39 -3.27
N LYS A 66 3.15 1.26 -3.43
CA LYS A 66 4.51 0.86 -3.81
C LYS A 66 5.16 -0.12 -2.82
N ALA A 67 4.82 -0.02 -1.53
CA ALA A 67 5.33 -0.88 -0.47
C ALA A 67 4.33 -2.00 -0.05
N ALA A 68 3.26 -2.23 -0.81
CA ALA A 68 2.23 -3.21 -0.43
C ALA A 68 2.79 -4.62 -0.22
N ASP A 69 3.70 -5.06 -1.10
CA ASP A 69 4.36 -6.36 -0.97
C ASP A 69 5.16 -6.47 0.34
N SER A 70 6.05 -5.51 0.61
CA SER A 70 6.91 -5.54 1.80
C SER A 70 6.12 -5.41 3.09
N MET A 71 5.10 -4.54 3.15
CA MET A 71 4.21 -4.44 4.30
C MET A 71 3.47 -5.75 4.55
N THR A 72 2.94 -6.39 3.50
CA THR A 72 2.23 -7.67 3.64
C THR A 72 3.16 -8.78 4.12
N ARG A 73 4.39 -8.84 3.61
CA ARG A 73 5.40 -9.80 4.09
C ARG A 73 5.75 -9.58 5.55
N ALA A 74 5.96 -8.33 5.97
CA ALA A 74 6.27 -7.99 7.35
C ALA A 74 5.14 -8.40 8.30
N VAL A 75 3.88 -8.06 7.99
CA VAL A 75 2.73 -8.47 8.81
C VAL A 75 2.57 -9.99 8.82
N ASN A 76 2.65 -10.66 7.68
CA ASN A 76 2.49 -12.13 7.60
C ASN A 76 3.63 -12.90 8.30
N ALA A 77 4.78 -12.27 8.56
CA ALA A 77 5.86 -12.86 9.35
C ALA A 77 5.55 -12.85 10.87
N ILE A 78 4.70 -11.92 11.33
CA ILE A 78 4.36 -11.74 12.74
C ILE A 78 3.02 -12.39 13.07
N VAL A 79 2.04 -12.21 12.18
CA VAL A 79 0.63 -12.60 12.36
C VAL A 79 0.27 -13.68 11.32
N PRO A 80 -0.43 -14.76 11.71
CA PRO A 80 -0.84 -15.81 10.77
C PRO A 80 -2.00 -15.34 9.87
N VAL A 81 -1.69 -14.57 8.84
CA VAL A 81 -2.67 -14.08 7.86
C VAL A 81 -3.28 -15.25 7.09
N LYS A 82 -4.60 -15.38 7.08
CA LYS A 82 -5.34 -16.46 6.40
C LYS A 82 -5.32 -16.31 4.88
N ALA A 83 -5.58 -15.11 4.38
CA ALA A 83 -5.50 -14.76 2.96
C ALA A 83 -5.39 -13.24 2.78
N GLY A 84 -5.03 -12.79 1.57
CA GLY A 84 -5.01 -11.36 1.30
C GLY A 84 -4.94 -10.97 -0.17
N ILE A 85 -5.11 -9.68 -0.41
CA ILE A 85 -4.92 -9.05 -1.72
C ILE A 85 -3.75 -8.07 -1.63
N VAL A 86 -2.87 -8.11 -2.63
CA VAL A 86 -1.70 -7.22 -2.74
C VAL A 86 -1.75 -6.52 -4.10
N VAL A 87 -1.81 -5.19 -4.10
CA VAL A 87 -1.84 -4.37 -5.32
C VAL A 87 -0.60 -3.50 -5.40
N ILE A 88 0.29 -3.82 -6.34
CA ILE A 88 1.58 -3.15 -6.55
C ILE A 88 1.65 -2.54 -7.96
N PRO A 89 2.56 -1.58 -8.22
CA PRO A 89 2.76 -1.05 -9.55
C PRO A 89 3.13 -2.13 -10.59
N LYS A 90 2.71 -1.92 -11.83
CA LYS A 90 3.20 -2.69 -12.98
C LYS A 90 4.73 -2.53 -13.09
N GLY A 91 5.43 -3.64 -13.31
CA GLY A 91 6.89 -3.69 -13.32
C GLY A 91 7.52 -4.00 -11.96
N SER A 92 6.77 -3.86 -10.86
CA SER A 92 7.21 -4.35 -9.55
C SER A 92 7.10 -5.87 -9.48
N ARG A 93 8.16 -6.53 -9.00
CA ARG A 93 8.17 -7.97 -8.74
C ARG A 93 7.77 -8.23 -7.29
N SER A 94 6.65 -8.90 -7.09
CA SER A 94 6.22 -9.34 -5.77
C SER A 94 7.18 -10.42 -5.23
N LYS A 95 7.54 -10.31 -3.95
CA LYS A 95 8.35 -11.29 -3.23
C LYS A 95 7.52 -12.14 -2.27
N ILE A 96 6.27 -11.76 -2.01
CA ILE A 96 5.38 -12.55 -1.15
C ILE A 96 5.11 -13.93 -1.78
N LYS A 97 5.21 -14.97 -0.94
CA LYS A 97 5.02 -16.36 -1.34
C LYS A 97 3.70 -16.90 -0.80
N GLY A 98 3.11 -17.83 -1.53
CA GLY A 98 1.94 -18.59 -1.10
C GLY A 98 0.67 -18.26 -1.88
N LYS A 99 -0.10 -19.31 -2.20
CA LYS A 99 -1.34 -19.22 -2.99
C LYS A 99 -2.48 -18.46 -2.28
N LYS A 100 -2.32 -18.15 -0.99
CA LYS A 100 -3.29 -17.40 -0.18
C LYS A 100 -3.32 -15.89 -0.47
N PHE A 101 -2.32 -15.38 -1.22
CA PHE A 101 -2.25 -13.97 -1.61
C PHE A 101 -2.55 -13.80 -3.10
N GLN A 102 -3.56 -12.99 -3.41
CA GLN A 102 -3.85 -12.57 -4.78
C GLN A 102 -3.08 -11.29 -5.09
N ILE A 103 -2.30 -11.29 -6.17
CA ILE A 103 -1.41 -10.18 -6.52
C ILE A 103 -1.90 -9.51 -7.80
N PHE A 104 -2.02 -8.18 -7.77
CA PHE A 104 -2.38 -7.35 -8.92
C PHE A 104 -1.26 -6.36 -9.24
N ASN A 105 -0.89 -6.29 -10.51
CA ASN A 105 0.07 -5.32 -11.04
C ASN A 105 -0.67 -4.18 -11.77
N SER A 106 -1.01 -3.13 -11.02
CA SER A 106 -1.81 -2.01 -11.49
C SER A 106 -0.99 -0.88 -12.09
N GLY A 107 -1.65 -0.03 -12.89
CA GLY A 107 -1.04 1.15 -13.49
C GLY A 107 -0.67 2.22 -12.44
N HIS A 108 0.49 2.84 -12.61
CA HIS A 108 0.96 3.97 -11.82
C HIS A 108 1.94 4.79 -12.68
N PRO A 109 1.88 6.14 -12.70
CA PRO A 109 1.05 7.02 -11.86
C PRO A 109 -0.41 7.16 -12.34
N LYS A 110 -0.75 6.68 -13.54
CA LYS A 110 -2.13 6.68 -14.05
C LYS A 110 -2.79 5.32 -13.85
N PRO A 111 -4.06 5.27 -13.41
CA PRO A 111 -4.79 4.01 -13.28
C PRO A 111 -5.00 3.34 -14.64
N ASN A 112 -5.17 2.03 -14.63
CA ASN A 112 -5.47 1.23 -15.82
C ASN A 112 -6.58 0.20 -15.53
N GLN A 113 -6.89 -0.66 -16.49
CA GLN A 113 -7.93 -1.69 -16.31
C GLN A 113 -7.63 -2.66 -15.16
N THR A 114 -6.35 -2.99 -14.92
CA THR A 114 -5.96 -3.79 -13.75
C THR A 114 -6.29 -3.07 -12.44
N SER A 115 -6.24 -1.73 -12.42
CA SER A 115 -6.59 -0.93 -11.24
C SER A 115 -8.07 -1.02 -10.91
N ILE A 116 -8.94 -1.08 -11.93
CA ILE A 116 -10.38 -1.34 -11.78
C ILE A 116 -10.62 -2.77 -11.33
N LYS A 117 -9.96 -3.75 -11.97
CA LYS A 117 -10.09 -5.16 -11.60
C LYS A 117 -9.70 -5.39 -10.14
N ALA A 118 -8.55 -4.86 -9.72
CA ALA A 118 -8.09 -4.93 -8.34
C ALA A 118 -9.08 -4.30 -7.37
N ALA A 119 -9.64 -3.13 -7.68
CA ALA A 119 -10.66 -2.49 -6.85
C ALA A 119 -11.93 -3.33 -6.70
N LYS A 120 -12.42 -3.92 -7.79
CA LYS A 120 -13.59 -4.82 -7.75
C LYS A 120 -13.32 -6.07 -6.92
N GLU A 121 -12.14 -6.68 -7.07
CA GLU A 121 -11.76 -7.86 -6.28
C GLU A 121 -11.55 -7.53 -4.81
N VAL A 122 -11.00 -6.36 -4.46
CA VAL A 122 -10.94 -5.89 -3.07
C VAL A 122 -12.34 -5.73 -2.48
N ILE A 123 -13.27 -5.08 -3.19
CA ILE A 123 -14.65 -4.93 -2.71
C ILE A 123 -15.29 -6.31 -2.48
N LYS A 124 -15.20 -7.20 -3.48
CA LYS A 124 -15.72 -8.57 -3.36
C LYS A 124 -15.10 -9.33 -2.20
N PHE A 125 -13.79 -9.20 -1.99
CA PHE A 125 -13.09 -9.85 -0.91
C PHE A 125 -13.57 -9.38 0.47
N LEU A 126 -13.83 -8.08 0.61
CA LEU A 126 -14.33 -7.47 1.84
C LEU A 126 -15.81 -7.80 2.11
N GLN A 127 -16.66 -7.81 1.08
CA GLN A 127 -18.08 -8.16 1.19
C GLN A 127 -18.32 -9.59 1.68
N ASN A 128 -17.34 -10.48 1.51
CA ASN A 128 -17.40 -11.87 1.96
C ASN A 128 -16.75 -12.09 3.34
N ARG A 129 -16.58 -11.03 4.15
CA ARG A 129 -16.08 -11.11 5.53
C ARG A 129 -17.21 -11.09 6.54
N ARG A 130 -16.95 -11.74 7.67
CA ARG A 130 -17.86 -11.79 8.83
C ARG A 130 -17.34 -10.87 9.93
N ASP A 131 -18.22 -10.44 10.83
CA ASP A 131 -17.86 -9.54 11.93
C ASP A 131 -16.81 -10.13 12.89
N SER A 132 -16.72 -11.45 12.95
CA SER A 132 -15.72 -12.19 13.72
C SER A 132 -14.35 -12.25 13.04
N GLU A 133 -14.14 -11.60 11.90
CA GLU A 133 -12.90 -11.62 11.11
C GLU A 133 -12.30 -10.23 11.03
N LEU A 134 -10.96 -10.14 11.08
CA LEU A 134 -10.23 -8.88 10.97
C LEU A 134 -9.63 -8.73 9.58
N VAL A 135 -9.71 -7.53 9.01
CA VAL A 135 -8.96 -7.14 7.80
C VAL A 135 -8.01 -6.00 8.14
N ILE A 136 -6.71 -6.25 7.94
CA ILE A 136 -5.67 -5.25 8.09
C ILE A 136 -5.41 -4.57 6.75
N PHE A 137 -5.64 -3.26 6.69
CA PHE A 137 -5.36 -2.43 5.51
C PHE A 137 -3.92 -1.90 5.55
N LEU A 138 -3.14 -2.20 4.52
CA LEU A 138 -1.72 -1.81 4.42
C LEU A 138 -1.52 -0.87 3.22
N ILE A 139 -1.47 0.43 3.49
CA ILE A 139 -1.52 1.48 2.47
C ILE A 139 -0.18 2.19 2.38
N SER A 140 0.28 2.43 1.16
CA SER A 140 1.48 3.26 0.90
C SER A 140 1.29 4.12 -0.35
N GLY A 141 2.31 4.94 -0.67
CA GLY A 141 2.26 5.86 -1.81
C GLY A 141 1.87 5.18 -3.12
N GLY A 142 1.12 5.89 -3.97
CA GLY A 142 0.62 5.40 -5.27
C GLY A 142 -0.76 4.75 -5.23
N ALA A 143 -1.34 4.56 -4.04
CA ALA A 143 -2.67 3.96 -3.82
C ALA A 143 -3.77 4.51 -4.75
N SER A 144 -3.81 5.83 -4.97
CA SER A 144 -4.86 6.48 -5.76
C SER A 144 -4.98 5.98 -7.19
N ALA A 145 -3.86 5.60 -7.80
CA ALA A 145 -3.81 5.03 -9.15
C ALA A 145 -3.97 3.51 -9.13
N LEU A 146 -3.33 2.84 -8.16
CA LEU A 146 -3.29 1.37 -8.10
C LEU A 146 -4.66 0.74 -7.80
N LEU A 147 -5.48 1.42 -7.00
CA LEU A 147 -6.88 1.07 -6.75
C LEU A 147 -7.77 2.22 -7.22
N ALA A 148 -8.45 2.02 -8.34
CA ALA A 148 -9.31 3.02 -8.94
C ALA A 148 -10.61 2.39 -9.44
N LEU A 149 -11.74 2.85 -8.90
CA LEU A 149 -13.06 2.51 -9.40
C LEU A 149 -13.83 3.80 -9.69
N PRO A 150 -13.96 4.21 -10.97
CA PRO A 150 -14.74 5.38 -11.36
C PRO A 150 -16.20 5.26 -10.96
N GLU A 151 -16.81 6.40 -10.65
CA GLU A 151 -18.25 6.51 -10.39
C GLU A 151 -18.90 7.43 -11.42
N LYS A 152 -19.97 6.95 -12.08
CA LYS A 152 -20.75 7.69 -13.10
C LYS A 152 -19.97 8.18 -14.34
N ILE A 153 -18.66 7.92 -14.39
CA ILE A 153 -17.76 8.29 -15.50
C ILE A 153 -16.91 7.08 -15.92
N THR A 154 -16.29 7.15 -17.10
CA THR A 154 -15.35 6.13 -17.56
C THR A 154 -13.98 6.27 -16.88
N LEU A 155 -13.11 5.26 -17.05
CA LEU A 155 -11.72 5.36 -16.61
C LEU A 155 -10.97 6.50 -17.31
N ASN A 156 -11.23 6.66 -18.61
CA ASN A 156 -10.59 7.68 -19.44
C ASN A 156 -11.01 9.08 -18.99
N ASP A 157 -12.29 9.28 -18.68
CA ASP A 157 -12.78 10.56 -18.13
C ASP A 157 -12.09 10.87 -16.80
N LYS A 158 -11.95 9.87 -15.92
CA LYS A 158 -11.25 10.04 -14.64
C LYS A 158 -9.79 10.44 -14.81
N ILE A 159 -9.09 9.82 -15.77
CA ILE A 159 -7.71 10.17 -16.13
C ILE A 159 -7.66 11.58 -16.69
N HIS A 160 -8.59 11.93 -17.59
CA HIS A 160 -8.65 13.23 -18.23
C HIS A 160 -8.89 14.36 -17.22
N VAL A 161 -9.88 14.22 -16.34
CA VAL A 161 -10.13 15.18 -15.24
C VAL A 161 -8.92 15.32 -14.34
N THR A 162 -8.25 14.21 -14.01
CA THR A 162 -7.02 14.22 -13.21
C THR A 162 -5.92 15.04 -13.90
N ASP A 163 -5.70 14.82 -15.20
CA ASP A 163 -4.69 15.55 -15.97
C ASP A 163 -5.02 17.05 -16.09
N LEU A 164 -6.31 17.41 -16.21
CA LEU A 164 -6.74 18.81 -16.25
C LEU A 164 -6.49 19.53 -14.92
N LEU A 165 -6.88 18.91 -13.80
CA LEU A 165 -6.71 19.52 -12.48
C LEU A 165 -5.23 19.70 -12.11
N LEU A 166 -4.37 18.77 -12.51
CA LEU A 166 -2.92 18.92 -12.31
C LEU A 166 -2.34 20.10 -13.11
N LYS A 167 -2.88 20.37 -14.31
CA LYS A 167 -2.44 21.47 -15.17
C LYS A 167 -3.04 22.82 -14.76
N SER A 168 -4.18 22.83 -14.07
CA SER A 168 -4.88 24.06 -13.68
C SER A 168 -4.28 24.74 -12.45
N GLY A 169 -3.25 24.17 -11.83
CA GLY A 169 -2.68 24.68 -10.58
C GLY A 169 -3.58 24.47 -9.35
N ALA A 170 -4.55 23.55 -9.43
CA ALA A 170 -5.40 23.22 -8.29
C ALA A 170 -4.56 22.70 -7.12
N THR A 171 -4.91 23.12 -5.90
CA THR A 171 -4.31 22.60 -4.68
C THR A 171 -4.60 21.11 -4.51
N ILE A 172 -3.80 20.41 -3.69
CA ILE A 172 -4.03 18.98 -3.44
C ILE A 172 -5.39 18.73 -2.76
N GLN A 173 -5.89 19.69 -1.99
CA GLN A 173 -7.19 19.64 -1.32
C GLN A 173 -8.33 19.72 -2.35
N GLU A 174 -8.30 20.70 -3.25
CA GLU A 174 -9.30 20.85 -4.33
C GLU A 174 -9.29 19.64 -5.27
N PHE A 175 -8.09 19.20 -5.66
CA PHE A 175 -7.88 18.01 -6.46
C PHE A 175 -8.52 16.77 -5.81
N ASN A 176 -8.28 16.57 -4.50
CA ASN A 176 -8.83 15.44 -3.77
C ASN A 176 -10.34 15.55 -3.55
N CYS A 177 -10.86 16.75 -3.36
CA CYS A 177 -12.30 17.01 -3.26
C CYS A 177 -13.02 16.44 -4.48
N ILE A 178 -12.59 16.82 -5.69
CA ILE A 178 -13.20 16.31 -6.93
C ILE A 178 -12.95 14.80 -7.09
N ARG A 179 -11.71 14.34 -6.83
CA ARG A 179 -11.34 12.93 -7.04
C ARG A 179 -12.16 11.94 -6.19
N LYS A 180 -12.57 12.35 -4.97
CA LYS A 180 -13.44 11.54 -4.10
C LYS A 180 -14.83 11.36 -4.72
N HIS A 181 -15.47 12.44 -5.16
CA HIS A 181 -16.80 12.42 -5.78
C HIS A 181 -16.88 11.66 -7.11
N LEU A 182 -15.74 11.44 -7.77
CA LEU A 182 -15.63 10.65 -9.01
C LEU A 182 -15.19 9.19 -8.74
N SER A 183 -15.36 8.67 -7.52
CA SER A 183 -14.81 7.38 -7.12
C SER A 183 -15.71 6.59 -6.16
N LYS A 184 -16.06 5.36 -6.54
CA LYS A 184 -16.85 4.44 -5.69
C LYS A 184 -16.16 3.93 -4.43
N ILE A 185 -14.87 4.26 -4.24
CA ILE A 185 -13.99 3.66 -3.22
C ILE A 185 -13.11 4.71 -2.52
N LYS A 186 -13.31 5.99 -2.81
CA LYS A 186 -12.58 7.08 -2.16
C LYS A 186 -13.62 7.98 -1.51
N GLY A 187 -13.30 8.46 -0.32
CA GLY A 187 -14.11 9.32 0.54
C GLY A 187 -13.19 9.98 1.55
#